data_AF-A0A961D1S0-F1
#
_entry.id   AF-A0A961D1S0-F1
#
_cell.length_a   1.000
_cell.length_b   1.000
_cell.length_c   1.000
_cell.angle_alpha   90.00
_cell.angle_beta   90.00
_cell.angle_gamma   90.00
#
_symmetry.space_group_name_H-M   'P 1'
#
loop_
_entity.id
_entity.type
_entity.pdbx_description
1 polymer ?
#
loop_
_entity_poly.entity_id
_entity_poly.type
_entity_poly.pdbx_seq_one_letter_code
_entity_poly.pdbx_strand_id
1 'polypeptide(L)'
;MIAPFLIRGDALPALANIPEAPPEDRPHGMLWGVDLTECATRKQARAAWHDTITCLKAELDAVPGIRRVCVACLRPKRFPQQALVRLPMGLANQLHNDLERDRARYVNTLVLDVTDCDDHALLRARLGEALTEPPKWGDLTLTWNDVAESTLHEAWARESL
;
A
#
# COMPACT_ATOMS: atom_id res chain seq x y z
N MET A 1 15.51 -15.54 1.69
CA MET A 1 15.78 -14.17 1.23
C MET A 1 15.12 -13.21 2.20
N ILE A 2 15.86 -12.27 2.76
CA ILE A 2 15.30 -11.19 3.59
C ILE A 2 14.72 -10.15 2.62
N ALA A 3 13.52 -9.66 2.88
CA ALA A 3 12.84 -8.79 1.94
C ALA A 3 13.40 -7.36 2.04
N PRO A 4 13.93 -6.74 0.96
CA PRO A 4 14.63 -5.45 0.95
C PRO A 4 13.69 -4.23 1.06
N PHE A 5 12.63 -4.33 1.87
CA PHE A 5 11.70 -3.23 2.12
C PHE A 5 11.46 -2.98 3.61
N LEU A 6 11.07 -1.74 3.93
CA LEU A 6 10.66 -1.32 5.27
C LEU A 6 9.17 -1.59 5.48
N ILE A 7 8.77 -1.90 6.71
CA ILE A 7 7.35 -1.98 7.09
C ILE A 7 7.05 -0.89 8.12
N ARG A 8 6.06 -0.05 7.86
CA ARG A 8 5.67 1.09 8.73
C ARG A 8 4.14 1.20 8.79
N GLY A 9 3.64 2.14 9.59
CA GLY A 9 2.20 2.38 9.76
C GLY A 9 1.57 1.42 10.77
N ASP A 10 0.28 1.13 10.57
CA ASP A 10 -0.49 0.27 11.46
C ASP A 10 -0.07 -1.20 11.35
N ALA A 11 -0.11 -1.92 12.47
CA ALA A 11 0.19 -3.34 12.51
C ALA A 11 -0.99 -4.15 11.95
N LEU A 12 -0.88 -4.55 10.67
CA LEU A 12 -1.92 -5.36 10.03
C LEU A 12 -1.67 -6.86 10.25
N PRO A 13 -2.68 -7.67 10.64
CA PRO A 13 -2.53 -9.12 10.81
C PRO A 13 -2.01 -9.84 9.57
N ALA A 14 -2.47 -9.43 8.38
CA ALA A 14 -2.03 -10.00 7.10
C ALA A 14 -0.54 -9.74 6.80
N LEU A 15 0.05 -8.72 7.43
CA LEU A 15 1.46 -8.36 7.28
C LEU A 15 2.34 -8.87 8.42
N ALA A 16 1.75 -9.54 9.42
CA ALA A 16 2.50 -10.07 10.54
C ALA A 16 3.57 -11.06 10.08
N ASN A 17 4.74 -10.99 10.72
CA ASN A 17 5.88 -11.86 10.47
C ASN A 17 6.52 -11.72 9.09
N ILE A 18 6.21 -10.68 8.30
CA ILE A 18 6.97 -10.39 7.08
C ILE A 18 8.37 -9.88 7.51
N PRO A 19 9.45 -10.52 7.06
CA PRO A 19 10.80 -10.08 7.44
C PRO A 19 11.13 -8.75 6.77
N GLU A 20 11.52 -7.75 7.56
CA GLU A 20 12.02 -6.46 7.07
C GLU A 20 13.46 -6.54 6.57
N ALA A 21 13.84 -5.59 5.72
CA ALA A 21 15.21 -5.42 5.29
C ALA A 21 16.14 -5.17 6.49
N PRO A 22 17.36 -5.73 6.51
CA PRO A 22 18.39 -5.26 7.41
C PRO A 22 18.64 -3.76 7.13
N PRO A 23 18.95 -2.95 8.17
CA PRO A 23 19.20 -1.51 8.01
C PRO A 23 20.31 -1.17 7.00
N GLU A 24 21.21 -2.13 6.75
CA GLU A 24 22.40 -1.98 5.91
C GLU A 24 22.08 -2.02 4.40
N ASP A 25 20.93 -2.59 4.01
CA ASP A 25 20.60 -2.92 2.62
C ASP A 25 20.01 -1.75 1.80
N ARG A 26 19.95 -0.53 2.37
CA ARG A 26 19.43 0.69 1.72
C ARG A 26 18.10 0.42 0.98
N PRO A 27 17.00 0.23 1.73
CA PRO A 27 15.74 -0.25 1.17
C PRO A 27 15.22 0.68 0.06
N HIS A 28 14.69 0.06 -1.00
CA HIS A 28 14.08 0.76 -2.12
C HIS A 28 12.55 0.68 -2.13
N GLY A 29 11.98 -0.22 -1.35
CA GLY A 29 10.54 -0.39 -1.17
C GLY A 29 10.10 -0.12 0.27
N MET A 30 8.86 0.31 0.43
CA MET A 30 8.19 0.46 1.72
C MET A 30 6.79 -0.16 1.63
N LEU A 31 6.40 -0.86 2.68
CA LEU A 31 5.04 -1.31 2.94
C LEU A 31 4.47 -0.50 4.10
N TRP A 32 3.34 0.15 3.89
CA TRP A 32 2.66 0.97 4.89
C TRP A 32 1.31 0.37 5.23
N GLY A 33 1.10 0.00 6.50
CA GLY A 33 -0.18 -0.50 7.00
C GLY A 33 -1.14 0.62 7.35
N VAL A 34 -2.43 0.44 7.02
CA VAL A 34 -3.53 1.33 7.40
C VAL A 34 -4.71 0.52 7.89
N ASP A 35 -5.04 0.63 9.18
CA ASP A 35 -6.19 -0.06 9.76
C ASP A 35 -7.38 0.89 9.91
N LEU A 36 -8.38 0.72 9.05
CA LEU A 36 -9.63 1.48 9.11
C LEU A 36 -10.77 0.69 9.73
N THR A 37 -10.54 -0.51 10.26
CA THR A 37 -11.59 -1.45 10.71
C THR A 37 -12.52 -0.84 11.76
N GLU A 38 -11.96 -0.04 12.66
CA GLU A 38 -12.66 0.63 13.76
C GLU A 38 -13.35 1.95 13.36
N CYS A 39 -13.16 2.44 12.13
CA CYS A 39 -13.85 3.62 11.64
C CYS A 39 -15.36 3.36 11.55
N ALA A 40 -16.17 4.20 12.20
CA ALA A 40 -17.63 4.12 12.18
C ALA A 40 -18.26 5.05 11.13
N THR A 41 -17.50 6.02 10.60
CA THR A 41 -18.01 7.04 9.66
C THR A 41 -17.03 7.34 8.52
N ARG A 42 -17.56 7.82 7.38
CA ARG A 42 -16.73 8.26 6.23
C ARG A 42 -15.76 9.38 6.62
N LYS A 43 -16.19 10.26 7.53
CA LYS A 43 -15.38 11.37 8.02
C LYS A 43 -14.15 10.85 8.78
N GLN A 44 -14.31 9.83 9.63
CA GLN A 44 -13.21 9.18 10.34
C GLN A 44 -12.24 8.49 9.37
N ALA A 45 -12.75 7.71 8.42
CA ALA A 45 -11.91 7.05 7.43
C ALA A 45 -11.11 8.05 6.57
N ARG A 46 -11.72 9.18 6.19
CA ARG A 46 -11.03 10.25 5.46
C ARG A 46 -9.96 10.94 6.30
N ALA A 47 -10.24 11.20 7.57
CA ALA A 47 -9.25 11.77 8.49
C ALA A 47 -8.04 10.84 8.65
N ALA A 48 -8.29 9.55 8.91
CA ALA A 48 -7.24 8.53 9.00
C ALA A 48 -6.39 8.44 7.72
N TRP A 49 -7.01 8.56 6.54
CA TRP A 49 -6.28 8.62 5.27
C TRP A 49 -5.39 9.86 5.14
N HIS A 50 -5.89 11.05 5.51
CA HIS A 50 -5.06 12.26 5.49
C HIS A 50 -3.88 12.16 6.47
N ASP A 51 -4.13 11.63 7.67
CA ASP A 51 -3.09 11.43 8.69
C ASP A 51 -2.04 10.43 8.19
N THR A 52 -2.49 9.31 7.59
CA THR A 52 -1.63 8.32 6.93
C THR A 52 -0.74 8.97 5.87
N ILE A 53 -1.30 9.75 4.95
CA ILE A 53 -0.52 10.42 3.89
C ILE A 53 0.50 11.37 4.50
N THR A 54 0.14 12.08 5.56
CA THR A 54 1.05 13.01 6.26
C THR A 54 2.23 12.26 6.89
N CYS A 55 1.95 11.17 7.62
CA CYS A 55 2.97 10.33 8.23
C CYS A 55 3.87 9.64 7.19
N LEU A 56 3.27 9.12 6.11
CA LEU A 56 3.99 8.51 5.01
C LEU A 56 4.95 9.50 4.34
N LYS A 57 4.51 10.74 4.07
CA LYS A 57 5.37 11.81 3.51
C LYS A 57 6.57 12.08 4.43
N ALA A 58 6.35 12.16 5.74
CA ALA A 58 7.43 12.38 6.71
C ALA A 58 8.46 11.23 6.73
N GLU A 59 8.00 9.98 6.67
CA GLU A 59 8.88 8.80 6.61
C GLU A 59 9.65 8.72 5.29
N LEU A 60 9.00 9.08 4.18
CA LEU A 60 9.66 9.19 2.88
C LEU A 60 10.73 10.28 2.85
N ASP A 61 10.51 11.41 3.54
CA ASP A 61 11.51 12.46 3.70
C ASP A 61 12.71 11.98 4.56
N ALA A 62 12.47 11.14 5.57
CA ALA A 62 13.52 10.53 6.40
C ALA A 62 14.32 9.44 5.68
N VAL A 63 13.69 8.72 4.74
CA VAL A 63 14.31 7.61 3.97
C VAL A 63 14.26 7.91 2.46
N PRO A 64 15.14 8.78 1.93
CA PRO A 64 15.09 9.22 0.54
C PRO A 64 15.41 8.12 -0.48
N GLY A 65 15.92 6.96 -0.04
CA GLY A 65 16.20 5.80 -0.88
C GLY A 65 14.95 5.05 -1.37
N ILE A 66 13.81 5.26 -0.73
CA ILE A 66 12.54 4.60 -1.07
C ILE A 66 12.02 5.15 -2.39
N ARG A 67 11.78 4.27 -3.35
CA ARG A 67 11.23 4.62 -4.67
C ARG A 67 9.88 3.95 -4.95
N ARG A 68 9.44 3.07 -4.07
CA ARG A 68 8.20 2.30 -4.19
C ARG A 68 7.52 2.24 -2.84
N VAL A 69 6.22 2.48 -2.83
CA VAL A 69 5.40 2.33 -1.64
C VAL A 69 4.21 1.46 -1.98
N CYS A 70 3.97 0.43 -1.19
CA CYS A 70 2.69 -0.25 -1.12
C CYS A 70 1.98 0.19 0.16
N VAL A 71 0.78 0.74 0.04
CA VAL A 71 -0.10 1.04 1.17
C VAL A 71 -1.14 -0.07 1.26
N ALA A 72 -0.94 -1.00 2.19
CA ALA A 72 -1.91 -2.04 2.48
C ALA A 72 -2.93 -1.52 3.49
N CYS A 73 -4.22 -1.73 3.25
CA CYS A 73 -5.25 -1.25 4.15
C CYS A 73 -6.31 -2.31 4.47
N LEU A 74 -6.83 -2.23 5.69
CA LEU A 74 -8.06 -2.91 6.10
C LEU A 74 -9.23 -1.92 6.06
N ARG A 75 -10.33 -2.31 5.43
CA ARG A 75 -11.53 -1.49 5.33
C ARG A 75 -12.33 -1.50 6.63
N PRO A 76 -13.14 -0.44 6.84
CA PRO A 76 -14.06 -0.38 7.97
C PRO A 76 -15.06 -1.55 7.99
N LYS A 77 -15.18 -2.23 9.14
CA LYS A 77 -16.13 -3.33 9.34
C LYS A 77 -17.49 -2.88 9.88
N ARG A 78 -17.55 -1.69 10.48
CA ARG A 78 -18.76 -1.14 11.14
C ARG A 78 -19.64 -0.30 10.22
N PHE A 79 -19.34 -0.25 8.93
CA PHE A 79 -20.18 0.46 7.97
C PHE A 79 -21.40 -0.38 7.60
N PRO A 80 -22.59 0.24 7.43
CA PRO A 80 -23.68 -0.41 6.71
C PRO A 80 -23.17 -0.83 5.32
N GLN A 81 -23.48 -2.05 4.86
CA GLN A 81 -23.01 -2.59 3.57
C GLN A 81 -23.29 -1.65 2.38
N GLN A 82 -24.35 -0.85 2.46
CA GLN A 82 -24.75 0.13 1.45
C GLN A 82 -23.83 1.37 1.38
N ALA A 83 -22.95 1.54 2.37
CA ALA A 83 -22.07 2.68 2.55
C ALA A 83 -20.58 2.32 2.50
N LEU A 84 -20.23 1.07 2.14
CA LEU A 84 -18.87 0.58 2.00
C LEU A 84 -18.02 1.63 1.30
N VAL A 85 -17.03 2.16 2.02
CA VAL A 85 -16.04 3.06 1.45
C VAL A 85 -15.22 2.19 0.51
N ARG A 86 -15.51 2.30 -0.78
CA ARG A 86 -14.58 1.84 -1.80
C ARG A 86 -13.30 2.63 -1.61
N LEU A 87 -12.15 1.96 -1.73
CA LEU A 87 -10.91 2.71 -1.87
C LEU A 87 -11.09 3.67 -3.05
N PRO A 88 -10.76 4.96 -2.88
CA PRO A 88 -10.87 5.90 -3.97
C PRO A 88 -10.03 5.40 -5.13
N MET A 89 -10.66 5.17 -6.29
CA MET A 89 -9.93 4.97 -7.53
C MET A 89 -8.98 6.16 -7.72
N GLY A 90 -7.70 5.88 -7.98
CA GLY A 90 -6.68 6.91 -8.15
C GLY A 90 -6.07 7.45 -6.86
N LEU A 91 -6.30 6.84 -5.69
CA LEU A 91 -5.59 7.21 -4.46
C LEU A 91 -4.07 7.07 -4.62
N ALA A 92 -3.63 6.02 -5.30
CA ALA A 92 -2.24 5.83 -5.67
C ALA A 92 -1.70 6.99 -6.53
N ASN A 93 -2.40 7.35 -7.60
CA ASN A 93 -2.03 8.46 -8.48
C ASN A 93 -2.01 9.79 -7.71
N GLN A 94 -2.96 10.01 -6.81
CA GLN A 94 -3.01 11.20 -5.98
C GLN A 94 -1.75 11.30 -5.11
N LEU A 95 -1.40 10.21 -4.42
CA LEU A 95 -0.22 10.18 -3.56
C LEU A 95 1.07 10.37 -4.36
N HIS A 96 1.18 9.73 -5.52
CA HIS A 96 2.27 9.95 -6.46
C HIS A 96 2.41 11.42 -6.87
N ASN A 97 1.33 12.02 -7.38
CA ASN A 97 1.31 13.40 -7.83
C ASN A 97 1.66 14.38 -6.70
N ASP A 98 1.19 14.11 -5.49
CA ASP A 98 1.52 14.91 -4.32
C ASP A 98 3.01 14.84 -3.97
N LEU A 99 3.63 13.65 -4.03
CA LEU A 99 5.06 13.48 -3.78
C LEU A 99 5.91 14.12 -4.87
N GLU A 100 5.50 14.00 -6.13
CA GLU A 100 6.18 14.64 -7.24
C GLU A 100 6.09 16.16 -7.11
N ARG A 101 4.90 16.71 -6.92
CA ARG A 101 4.66 18.15 -6.84
C ARG A 101 5.33 18.78 -5.61
N ASP A 102 5.12 18.20 -4.43
CA ASP A 102 5.49 18.84 -3.16
C ASP A 102 6.95 18.55 -2.75
N ARG A 103 7.59 17.53 -3.34
CA ARG A 103 8.94 17.05 -2.97
C ARG A 103 9.87 16.81 -4.16
N ALA A 104 9.42 16.96 -5.41
CA ALA A 104 10.18 16.59 -6.61
C ALA A 104 10.64 15.12 -6.57
N ARG A 105 9.81 14.23 -6.01
CA ARG A 105 10.12 12.81 -5.85
C ARG A 105 9.18 11.94 -6.67
N TYR A 106 9.76 11.12 -7.53
CA TYR A 106 9.05 10.10 -8.29
C TYR A 106 9.01 8.79 -7.50
N VAL A 107 7.86 8.45 -6.94
CA VAL A 107 7.64 7.26 -6.11
C VAL A 107 6.45 6.48 -6.64
N ASN A 108 6.67 5.25 -7.11
CA ASN A 108 5.59 4.40 -7.59
C ASN A 108 4.74 3.95 -6.41
N THR A 109 3.44 4.15 -6.50
CA THR A 109 2.51 3.93 -5.39
C THR A 109 1.51 2.84 -5.73
N LEU A 110 1.45 1.81 -4.89
CA LEU A 110 0.41 0.79 -4.92
C LEU A 110 -0.45 0.97 -3.67
N VAL A 111 -1.76 0.97 -3.81
CA VAL A 111 -2.69 0.84 -2.69
C VAL A 111 -3.37 -0.52 -2.80
N LEU A 112 -3.38 -1.30 -1.73
CA LEU A 112 -3.91 -2.66 -1.72
C LEU A 112 -4.93 -2.84 -0.58
N ASP A 113 -6.16 -3.20 -0.94
CA ASP A 113 -7.17 -3.66 0.01
C ASP A 113 -6.89 -5.11 0.42
N VAL A 114 -6.50 -5.32 1.67
CA VAL A 114 -6.23 -6.67 2.22
C VAL A 114 -7.32 -7.13 3.19
N THR A 115 -8.50 -6.48 3.19
CA THR A 115 -9.58 -6.76 4.16
C THR A 115 -10.02 -8.22 4.18
N ASP A 116 -10.17 -8.80 2.99
CA ASP A 116 -10.70 -10.14 2.79
C ASP A 116 -9.57 -11.15 2.45
N CYS A 117 -8.34 -10.84 2.87
CA CYS A 117 -7.18 -11.71 2.64
C CYS A 117 -7.30 -13.02 3.43
N ASP A 118 -7.31 -14.12 2.70
CA ASP A 118 -7.41 -15.49 3.21
C ASP A 118 -6.10 -16.29 3.05
N ASP A 119 -5.20 -15.85 2.18
CA ASP A 119 -3.86 -16.44 2.01
C ASP A 119 -2.74 -15.40 2.25
N HIS A 120 -2.32 -15.30 3.51
CA HIS A 120 -1.24 -14.40 3.92
C HIS A 120 0.13 -14.79 3.34
N ALA A 121 0.34 -16.06 2.98
CA ALA A 121 1.61 -16.52 2.40
C ALA A 121 1.72 -16.05 0.95
N LEU A 122 0.64 -16.20 0.17
CA LEU A 122 0.55 -15.67 -1.18
C LEU A 122 0.67 -14.14 -1.20
N LEU A 123 -0.05 -13.43 -0.31
CA LEU A 123 0.06 -11.98 -0.18
C LEU A 123 1.52 -11.54 0.02
N ARG A 124 2.23 -12.22 0.93
CA ARG A 124 3.64 -11.94 1.21
C ARG A 124 4.53 -12.17 0.00
N ALA A 125 4.33 -13.25 -0.74
CA ALA A 125 5.09 -13.51 -1.96
C ALA A 125 4.89 -12.38 -2.98
N ARG A 126 3.64 -11.97 -3.20
CA ARG A 126 3.27 -10.89 -4.13
C ARG A 126 3.84 -9.54 -3.71
N LEU A 127 3.74 -9.18 -2.43
CA LEU A 127 4.34 -7.95 -1.91
C LEU A 127 5.87 -7.96 -1.99
N GLY A 128 6.46 -9.13 -1.77
CA GLY A 128 7.88 -9.40 -2.02
C GLY A 128 8.27 -8.98 -3.43
N GLU A 129 7.69 -9.67 -4.42
CA GLU A 129 7.93 -9.40 -5.84
C GLU A 129 7.72 -7.92 -6.19
N ALA A 130 6.62 -7.32 -5.74
CA ALA A 130 6.25 -5.93 -6.02
C ALA A 130 7.27 -4.90 -5.53
N LEU A 131 7.80 -5.12 -4.32
CA LEU A 131 8.65 -4.17 -3.63
C LEU A 131 10.13 -4.41 -3.92
N THR A 132 10.52 -5.61 -4.36
CA THR A 132 11.91 -5.94 -4.72
C THR A 132 12.25 -5.62 -6.17
N GLU A 133 11.40 -6.03 -7.12
CA GLU A 133 11.72 -5.90 -8.54
C GLU A 133 11.61 -4.44 -9.03
N PRO A 134 12.37 -4.04 -10.08
CA PRO A 134 12.12 -2.78 -10.76
C PRO A 134 10.64 -2.68 -11.10
N PRO A 135 9.98 -1.54 -10.81
CA PRO A 135 8.54 -1.49 -10.93
C PRO A 135 8.18 -1.56 -12.41
N LYS A 136 7.48 -2.64 -12.78
CA LYS A 136 6.84 -2.82 -14.10
C LYS A 136 5.39 -2.32 -14.09
N TRP A 137 5.03 -1.54 -13.07
CA TRP A 137 3.69 -1.08 -12.79
C TRP A 137 3.74 0.42 -12.47
N GLY A 138 2.78 1.17 -13.00
CA GLY A 138 2.49 2.56 -12.63
C GLY A 138 1.63 2.62 -11.38
N ASP A 139 1.08 3.77 -11.03
CA ASP A 139 0.28 3.89 -9.80
C ASP A 139 -1.04 3.09 -9.88
N LEU A 140 -1.33 2.30 -8.84
CA LEU A 140 -2.43 1.32 -8.84
C LEU A 140 -3.19 1.25 -7.53
N THR A 141 -4.48 0.97 -7.60
CA THR A 141 -5.31 0.63 -6.44
C THR A 141 -5.97 -0.72 -6.70
N LEU A 142 -5.61 -1.75 -5.94
CA LEU A 142 -6.05 -3.13 -6.14
C LEU A 142 -6.77 -3.67 -4.91
N THR A 143 -7.59 -4.69 -5.12
CA THR A 143 -8.16 -5.50 -4.04
C THR A 143 -7.39 -6.81 -3.86
N TRP A 144 -7.56 -7.47 -2.72
CA TRP A 144 -7.01 -8.80 -2.49
C TRP A 144 -7.38 -9.77 -3.61
N ASN A 145 -8.65 -9.78 -4.04
CA ASN A 145 -9.12 -10.66 -5.10
C ASN A 145 -8.35 -10.44 -6.42
N ASP A 146 -8.04 -9.19 -6.76
CA ASP A 146 -7.23 -8.89 -7.95
C ASP A 146 -5.84 -9.53 -7.88
N VAL A 147 -5.22 -9.51 -6.69
CA VAL A 147 -3.88 -10.05 -6.44
C VAL A 147 -3.87 -11.57 -6.24
N ALA A 148 -4.97 -12.14 -5.76
CA ALA A 148 -5.15 -13.57 -5.60
C ALA A 148 -5.34 -14.26 -6.96
N GLU A 149 -6.12 -13.64 -7.85
CA GLU A 149 -6.45 -14.20 -9.17
C GLU A 149 -5.40 -13.91 -10.24
N SER A 150 -4.57 -12.87 -10.05
CA SER A 150 -3.59 -12.45 -11.06
C SER A 150 -2.33 -11.86 -10.43
N THR A 151 -1.23 -11.86 -11.17
CA THR A 151 -0.02 -11.13 -10.77
C THR A 151 -0.28 -9.61 -10.77
N LEU A 152 0.46 -8.85 -9.97
CA LEU A 152 0.34 -7.38 -9.97
C LEU A 152 0.57 -6.74 -11.35
N HIS A 153 1.43 -7.37 -12.17
CA HIS A 153 1.69 -6.91 -13.53
C HIS A 153 0.49 -7.16 -14.47
N GLU A 154 -0.17 -8.31 -14.35
CA GLU A 154 -1.39 -8.60 -15.11
C GLU A 154 -2.54 -7.67 -14.70
N ALA A 155 -2.69 -7.42 -13.39
CA ALA A 155 -3.66 -6.46 -12.88
C ALA A 155 -3.41 -5.04 -13.43
N TRP A 156 -2.16 -4.60 -13.48
CA TRP A 156 -1.76 -3.31 -14.08
C TRP A 156 -2.09 -3.23 -15.58
N ALA A 157 -1.74 -4.28 -16.34
CA ALA A 157 -1.97 -4.33 -17.78
C ALA A 157 -3.47 -4.22 -18.12
N ARG A 158 -4.34 -4.74 -17.24
CA ARG A 158 -5.80 -4.63 -17.39
C ARG A 158 -6.34 -3.22 -17.17
N GLU A 159 -5.74 -2.43 -16.26
CA GLU A 159 -6.17 -1.04 -16.00
C GLU A 159 -5.59 -0.03 -16.99
N SER A 160 -4.57 -0.41 -17.76
CA SER A 160 -3.88 0.45 -18.73
C SER A 160 -4.45 0.36 -20.16
N LEU A 161 -5.52 -0.43 -20.37
CA LEU A 161 -6.24 -0.63 -21.64
C LEU A 161 -7.56 0.16 -21.65
#